data_AF-A0A443VPD6-F1
#
_entry.id   AF-A0A443VPD6-F1
#
_cell.length_a   1.000
_cell.length_b   1.000
_cell.length_c   1.000
_cell.angle_alpha   90.00
_cell.angle_beta   90.00
_cell.angle_gamma   90.00
#
_symmetry.space_group_name_H-M   'P 1'
#
loop_
_entity.id
_entity.type
_entity.pdbx_description
1 polymer ?
#
loop_
_entity_poly.entity_id
_entity_poly.type
_entity_poly.pdbx_seq_one_letter_code
_entity_poly.pdbx_strand_id
1 'polypeptide(L)'
;MSNAHELARGHKQLLPLIEFALNEGWTVSRTAGGHLKFLKPGLPPIFTSSTASDHRAGRNARAMLRRAKRQSAEAQPAGKETGHG
;
A
#
# COMPACT_ATOMS: atom_id res chain seq x y z
N MET A 1 -14.45 7.45 9.41
CA MET A 1 -13.77 6.21 8.98
C MET A 1 -13.91 6.12 7.48
N SER A 2 -12.83 6.26 6.71
CA SER A 2 -12.89 6.28 5.25
C SER A 2 -13.36 4.92 4.74
N ASN A 3 -14.54 4.86 4.14
CA ASN A 3 -15.10 3.59 3.69
C ASN A 3 -14.37 3.12 2.42
N ALA A 4 -13.98 1.86 2.33
CA ALA A 4 -13.23 1.31 1.19
C ALA A 4 -13.95 1.58 -0.15
N HIS A 5 -15.28 1.59 -0.12
CA HIS A 5 -16.15 1.89 -1.25
C HIS A 5 -16.04 3.35 -1.73
N GLU A 6 -15.82 4.31 -0.83
CA GLU A 6 -15.61 5.71 -1.22
C GLU A 6 -14.24 5.93 -1.85
N LEU A 7 -13.22 5.22 -1.34
CA LEU A 7 -11.88 5.22 -1.91
C LEU A 7 -11.85 4.55 -3.29
N ALA A 8 -12.63 3.47 -3.47
CA ALA A 8 -12.80 2.77 -4.74
C ALA A 8 -13.81 3.44 -5.71
N ARG A 9 -14.39 4.59 -5.35
CA ARG A 9 -15.46 5.23 -6.15
C ARG A 9 -14.95 5.58 -7.55
N GLY A 10 -15.45 4.86 -8.55
CA GLY A 10 -15.05 4.96 -9.97
C GLY A 10 -14.11 3.85 -10.46
N HIS A 11 -13.48 3.10 -9.56
CA HIS A 11 -12.51 2.04 -9.88
C HIS A 11 -12.75 0.80 -9.01
N LYS A 12 -13.84 0.07 -9.28
CA LYS A 12 -14.21 -1.17 -8.56
C LYS A 12 -13.09 -2.23 -8.54
N GLN A 13 -12.21 -2.21 -9.53
CA GLN A 13 -11.04 -3.11 -9.61
C GLN A 13 -10.00 -2.86 -8.50
N LEU A 14 -9.98 -1.66 -7.92
CA LEU A 14 -9.11 -1.30 -6.80
C LEU A 14 -9.73 -1.65 -5.45
N LEU A 15 -11.02 -2.00 -5.40
CA LEU A 15 -11.72 -2.34 -4.16
C LEU A 15 -11.04 -3.52 -3.42
N PRO A 16 -10.71 -4.65 -4.07
CA PRO A 16 -9.98 -5.74 -3.41
C PRO A 16 -8.58 -5.35 -2.94
N LEU A 17 -7.95 -4.38 -3.60
CA LEU A 17 -6.63 -3.86 -3.20
C LEU A 17 -6.74 -2.99 -1.95
N ILE A 18 -7.76 -2.13 -1.89
CA ILE A 18 -8.04 -1.27 -0.74
C ILE A 18 -8.40 -2.13 0.47
N GLU A 19 -9.30 -3.10 0.31
CA GLU A 19 -9.66 -4.03 1.39
C GLU A 19 -8.44 -4.80 1.91
N PHE A 20 -7.61 -5.33 1.00
CA PHE A 20 -6.37 -6.00 1.39
C PHE A 20 -5.45 -5.07 2.17
N ALA A 21 -5.27 -3.84 1.72
CA ALA A 21 -4.43 -2.87 2.40
C ALA A 21 -4.97 -2.51 3.80
N LEU A 22 -6.27 -2.26 3.93
CA LEU A 22 -6.92 -1.97 5.21
C LEU A 22 -6.80 -3.14 6.18
N ASN A 23 -7.02 -4.38 5.72
CA ASN A 23 -6.86 -5.58 6.56
C ASN A 23 -5.41 -5.79 7.03
N GLU A 24 -4.44 -5.38 6.22
CA GLU A 24 -3.00 -5.40 6.56
C GLU A 24 -2.56 -4.20 7.43
N GLY A 25 -3.49 -3.31 7.82
CA GLY A 25 -3.22 -2.14 8.64
C GLY A 25 -2.60 -0.96 7.88
N TRP A 26 -2.76 -0.91 6.55
CA TRP A 26 -2.38 0.25 5.76
C TRP A 26 -3.46 1.32 5.79
N THR A 27 -3.04 2.57 5.95
CA THR A 27 -3.87 3.75 5.77
C THR A 27 -3.97 4.08 4.29
N VAL A 28 -5.20 4.14 3.77
CA VAL A 28 -5.46 4.45 2.36
C VAL A 28 -6.07 5.84 2.25
N SER A 29 -5.47 6.70 1.41
CA SER A 29 -5.97 8.04 1.15
C SER A 29 -5.99 8.33 -0.35
N ARG A 30 -7.00 9.06 -0.82
CA ARG A 30 -7.14 9.44 -2.23
C ARG A 30 -6.51 10.81 -2.45
N THR A 31 -5.62 10.92 -3.43
CA THR A 31 -5.04 12.21 -3.83
C THR A 31 -5.99 12.96 -4.76
N ALA A 32 -5.80 14.28 -4.88
CA ALA A 32 -6.61 15.13 -5.78
C ALA A 32 -6.58 14.67 -7.25
N GLY A 33 -5.49 13.99 -7.67
CA GLY A 33 -5.36 13.41 -9.01
C GLY A 33 -6.07 12.06 -9.19
N GLY A 34 -6.83 11.59 -8.20
CA GLY A 34 -7.55 10.32 -8.27
C GLY A 34 -6.69 9.08 -8.01
N HIS A 35 -5.44 9.26 -7.56
CA HIS A 35 -4.54 8.18 -7.14
C HIS A 35 -4.85 7.72 -5.71
N LEU A 36 -4.62 6.45 -5.41
CA LEU A 36 -4.59 5.96 -4.04
C LEU A 36 -3.17 6.02 -3.50
N LYS A 37 -3.04 6.51 -2.28
CA LYS A 37 -1.82 6.52 -1.48
C LYS A 37 -2.02 5.57 -0.31
N PHE A 38 -1.15 4.60 -0.20
CA PHE A 38 -1.05 3.67 0.92
C PHE A 38 0.09 4.11 1.82
N LEU A 39 -0.22 4.33 3.09
CA LEU A 39 0.77 4.62 4.13
C LEU A 39 0.71 3.54 5.20
N LYS A 40 1.86 3.14 5.71
CA LYS A 40 1.95 2.28 6.88
C LYS A 40 3.10 2.76 7.76
N PRO A 41 2.91 2.86 9.08
CA PRO A 41 3.99 3.23 9.99
C PRO A 41 5.19 2.28 9.82
N GLY A 42 6.39 2.83 9.70
CA GLY A 42 7.61 2.04 9.51
C GLY A 42 7.87 1.54 8.08
N LEU A 43 7.04 1.93 7.11
CA LEU A 43 7.22 1.55 5.70
C LEU A 43 7.15 2.75 4.76
N PRO A 44 7.84 2.68 3.60
CA PRO A 44 7.75 3.72 2.59
C PRO A 44 6.31 3.82 2.03
N PRO A 45 5.80 5.04 1.79
CA PRO A 45 4.48 5.23 1.22
C PRO A 45 4.42 4.69 -0.21
N ILE A 46 3.37 3.94 -0.53
CA ILE A 46 3.14 3.35 -1.85
C ILE A 46 2.01 4.11 -2.54
N PHE A 47 2.20 4.47 -3.81
CA PHE A 47 1.20 5.15 -4.62
C PHE A 47 0.70 4.23 -5.74
N THR A 48 -0.59 4.28 -6.06
CA THR A 48 -1.12 3.67 -7.29
C THR A 48 -1.06 4.69 -8.41
N SER A 49 -0.50 4.34 -9.56
CA SER A 49 -0.67 5.15 -10.77
C SER A 49 -2.09 4.98 -11.33
N SER A 50 -2.79 6.08 -11.62
CA SER A 50 -4.16 6.17 -12.13
C SER A 50 -4.12 6.43 -13.63
N THR A 51 -3.27 5.71 -14.34
CA THR A 51 -3.54 5.52 -15.76
C THR A 51 -4.75 4.60 -15.86
N ALA A 52 -5.89 5.19 -16.22
CA ALA A 52 -7.22 4.57 -16.28
C ALA A 52 -7.31 3.28 -17.12
N SER A 53 -6.24 2.92 -17.85
CA SER A 53 -6.19 1.78 -18.77
C SER A 53 -5.33 0.60 -18.29
N ASP A 54 -4.63 0.70 -17.15
CA ASP A 54 -3.65 -0.34 -16.80
C ASP A 54 -4.12 -1.25 -15.67
N HIS A 55 -4.78 -2.36 -16.04
CA HIS A 55 -5.01 -3.49 -15.13
C HIS A 55 -3.71 -3.96 -14.45
N ARG A 56 -2.53 -3.70 -15.04
CA ARG A 56 -1.25 -4.02 -14.41
C ARG A 56 -0.91 -3.07 -13.28
N ALA A 57 -1.38 -1.82 -13.26
CA ALA A 57 -1.13 -0.90 -12.15
C ALA A 57 -1.71 -1.42 -10.84
N GLY A 58 -2.92 -1.98 -10.85
CA GLY A 58 -3.50 -2.66 -9.69
C GLY A 58 -2.71 -3.88 -9.24
N ARG A 59 -2.25 -4.71 -10.20
CA ARG A 59 -1.38 -5.88 -9.89
C ARG A 59 -0.01 -5.47 -9.35
N ASN A 60 0.59 -4.41 -9.89
CA ASN A 60 1.89 -3.89 -9.48
C ASN A 60 1.79 -3.30 -8.06
N ALA A 61 0.75 -2.51 -7.79
CA ALA A 61 0.48 -1.99 -6.45
C ALA A 61 0.29 -3.13 -5.43
N ARG A 62 -0.44 -4.19 -5.78
CA ARG A 62 -0.55 -5.38 -4.92
C ARG A 62 0.81 -6.04 -4.68
N ALA A 63 1.65 -6.12 -5.71
CA ALA A 63 3.01 -6.66 -5.57
C ALA A 63 3.89 -5.76 -4.67
N MET A 64 3.77 -4.43 -4.78
CA MET A 64 4.45 -3.47 -3.92
C MET A 64 4.01 -3.62 -2.46
N LEU A 65 2.70 -3.72 -2.18
CA LEU A 65 2.19 -3.95 -0.83
C LEU A 65 2.75 -5.26 -0.24
N ARG A 66 2.81 -6.34 -1.02
CA ARG A 66 3.43 -7.60 -0.58
C ARG A 66 4.93 -7.48 -0.33
N ARG A 67 5.67 -6.74 -1.17
CA ARG A 67 7.10 -6.50 -0.99
C ARG A 67 7.36 -5.66 0.26
N ALA A 68 6.59 -4.60 0.46
CA ALA A 68 6.67 -3.78 1.66
C ALA A 68 6.30 -4.57 2.92
N LYS A 69 5.31 -5.47 2.86
CA LYS A 69 5.04 -6.41 3.97
C LYS A 69 6.27 -7.27 4.31
N ARG A 70 6.96 -7.82 3.30
CA ARG A 70 8.21 -8.58 3.54
C ARG A 70 9.32 -7.71 4.11
N GLN A 71 9.51 -6.52 3.56
CA GLN A 71 10.48 -5.56 4.09
C GLN A 71 10.16 -5.15 5.52
N SER A 72 8.88 -5.02 5.91
CA SER A 72 8.50 -4.75 7.30
C SER A 72 8.70 -5.96 8.21
N ALA A 73 8.49 -7.19 7.71
CA ALA A 73 8.83 -8.39 8.48
C ALA A 73 10.35 -8.50 8.71
N GLU A 74 11.15 -8.05 7.73
CA GLU A 74 12.61 -8.06 7.79
C GLU A 74 13.20 -6.85 8.54
N ALA A 75 12.50 -5.71 8.53
CA ALA A 75 12.92 -4.45 9.17
C ALA A 75 12.35 -4.26 10.59
N GLN A 76 11.63 -5.25 11.14
CA GLN A 76 11.47 -5.35 12.58
C GLN A 76 12.87 -5.62 13.16
N PRO A 77 13.43 -4.73 13.99
CA PRO A 77 14.76 -4.91 14.51
C PRO A 77 14.72 -6.06 15.53
N ALA A 78 15.10 -7.26 15.09
CA ALA A 78 15.91 -8.07 15.98
C ALA A 78 17.10 -7.20 16.33
N GLY A 79 17.22 -6.81 17.60
CA GLY A 79 18.41 -6.16 18.12
C GLY A 79 19.63 -6.93 17.65
N LYS A 80 20.34 -6.38 16.68
CA LYS A 80 21.70 -6.77 16.34
C LYS A 80 22.52 -5.51 16.42
N GLU A 81 22.84 -5.19 17.67
CA GLU A 81 24.20 -4.86 18.07
C GLU A 81 25.23 -5.45 17.08
N THR A 82 25.80 -4.61 16.24
CA THR A 82 27.04 -4.94 15.55
C THR A 82 28.04 -3.82 15.85
N GLY A 83 28.80 -4.03 16.92
CA GLY A 83 30.07 -3.33 17.10
C GLY A 83 31.01 -3.71 15.97
N HIS A 84 31.60 -2.71 15.31
CA HIS A 84 32.73 -2.89 14.43
C HIS A 84 34.00 -2.78 15.29
N GLY A 85 34.81 -3.84 15.28
CA GLY A 85 36.20 -3.82 15.75
C GLY A 85 37.16 -3.31 14.68
#